data_AF-K1V476-F1
#
_entry.id   AF-K1V476-F1
#
_cell.length_a   1.000
_cell.length_b   1.000
_cell.length_c   1.000
_cell.angle_alpha   90.00
_cell.angle_beta   90.00
_cell.angle_gamma   90.00
#
_symmetry.space_group_name_H-M   'P 1'
#
loop_
_entity.id
_entity.type
_entity.pdbx_description
1 polymer ?
#
loop_
_entity_poly.entity_id
_entity_poly.type
_entity_poly.pdbx_seq_one_letter_code
_entity_poly.pdbx_strand_id
1 'polypeptide(L)'
;YDAGIRTVCFIAPVFPGITDFEAIFHRVKDQCDLVWLENLNLWGGFKKDILAYIQEKYPDLKPLYNAIYTRGDRGYFRELEERAERLAREYDCPFVDNELPYGRAEPGHPVIVDYFYHEEVRGSENTGLRNR
;
A
#
# COMPACT_ATOMS: atom_id res chain seq x y z
N TYR A 1 -0.23 -20.45 -5.31
CA TYR A 1 -0.68 -20.13 -6.67
C TYR A 1 -0.92 -21.39 -7.51
N ASP A 2 0.06 -22.28 -7.63
CA ASP A 2 0.01 -23.49 -8.52
C ASP A 2 -1.12 -24.48 -8.20
N ALA A 3 -1.55 -24.56 -6.95
CA ALA A 3 -2.67 -25.41 -6.52
C ALA A 3 -4.06 -24.88 -6.94
N GLY A 4 -4.13 -23.82 -7.76
CA GLY A 4 -5.40 -23.19 -8.17
C GLY A 4 -6.06 -22.31 -7.11
N ILE A 5 -5.38 -22.09 -5.98
CA ILE A 5 -5.88 -21.27 -4.87
C ILE A 5 -5.57 -19.80 -5.16
N ARG A 6 -6.59 -18.94 -5.03
CA ARG A 6 -6.44 -17.49 -5.09
C ARG A 6 -5.55 -17.02 -3.94
N THR A 7 -4.59 -16.17 -4.24
CA THR A 7 -3.55 -15.71 -3.31
C THR A 7 -3.43 -14.20 -3.36
N VAL A 8 -3.18 -13.60 -2.19
CA VAL A 8 -3.00 -12.15 -2.04
C VAL A 8 -1.65 -11.91 -1.38
N CYS A 9 -0.85 -11.02 -1.95
CA CYS A 9 0.30 -10.42 -1.29
C CYS A 9 -0.17 -9.16 -0.58
N PHE A 10 -0.30 -9.22 0.74
CA PHE A 10 -0.71 -8.07 1.55
C PHE A 10 0.53 -7.37 2.13
N ILE A 11 0.84 -6.18 1.63
CA ILE A 11 1.99 -5.36 2.01
C ILE A 11 1.50 -4.32 3.02
N ALA A 12 1.50 -4.72 4.30
CA ALA A 12 0.91 -3.96 5.38
C ALA A 12 1.78 -3.99 6.66
N PRO A 13 2.13 -2.83 7.25
CA PRO A 13 2.03 -1.50 6.65
C PRO A 13 3.23 -1.20 5.72
N VAL A 14 3.00 -0.38 4.69
CA VAL A 14 4.07 0.28 3.93
C VAL A 14 4.70 1.35 4.82
N PHE A 15 5.94 1.11 5.25
CA PHE A 15 6.73 2.06 6.04
C PHE A 15 7.37 3.10 5.10
N PRO A 16 7.08 4.41 5.28
CA PRO A 16 7.70 5.46 4.48
C PRO A 16 9.22 5.39 4.48
N GLY A 17 9.81 5.36 3.29
CA GLY A 17 11.26 5.33 3.07
C GLY A 17 11.95 4.01 3.44
N ILE A 18 11.20 2.96 3.83
CA ILE A 18 11.76 1.66 4.23
C ILE A 18 11.19 0.55 3.36
N THR A 19 9.86 0.48 3.19
CA THR A 19 9.23 -0.59 2.41
C THR A 19 9.38 -0.30 0.92
N ASP A 20 10.06 -1.21 0.21
CA ASP A 20 10.15 -1.21 -1.25
C ASP A 20 9.07 -2.13 -1.84
N PHE A 21 7.88 -1.57 -2.08
CA PHE A 21 6.76 -2.35 -2.60
C PHE A 21 6.95 -2.78 -4.06
N GLU A 22 7.74 -2.04 -4.86
CA GLU A 22 8.05 -2.38 -6.26
C GLU A 22 8.92 -3.65 -6.29
N ALA A 23 9.95 -3.73 -5.45
CA ALA A 23 10.76 -4.93 -5.30
C ALA A 23 9.93 -6.15 -4.86
N ILE A 24 9.00 -5.95 -3.91
CA ILE A 24 8.08 -7.01 -3.48
C ILE A 24 7.18 -7.43 -4.66
N PHE A 25 6.57 -6.47 -5.36
CA PHE A 25 5.75 -6.72 -6.55
C PHE A 25 6.49 -7.59 -7.58
N HIS A 26 7.71 -7.22 -7.97
CA HIS A 26 8.49 -8.01 -8.93
C HIS A 26 8.75 -9.44 -8.46
N ARG A 27 8.88 -9.65 -7.14
CA ARG A 27 9.11 -10.98 -6.58
C ARG A 27 7.85 -11.86 -6.57
N VAL A 28 6.68 -11.24 -6.42
CA VAL A 28 5.41 -11.95 -6.14
C VAL A 28 4.42 -11.94 -7.30
N LYS A 29 4.57 -11.09 -8.32
CA LYS A 29 3.57 -10.91 -9.39
C LYS A 29 3.12 -12.21 -10.08
N ASP A 30 4.01 -13.19 -10.19
CA ASP A 30 3.71 -14.50 -10.81
C ASP A 30 3.10 -15.52 -9.82
N GLN A 31 2.93 -15.13 -8.56
CA GLN A 31 2.55 -15.99 -7.44
C GLN A 31 1.37 -15.43 -6.63
N CYS A 32 0.78 -14.32 -7.06
CA CYS A 32 -0.39 -13.73 -6.43
C CYS A 32 -1.40 -13.26 -7.46
N ASP A 33 -2.67 -13.24 -7.07
CA ASP A 33 -3.75 -12.65 -7.86
C ASP A 33 -3.96 -11.18 -7.49
N LEU A 34 -3.50 -10.76 -6.30
CA LEU A 34 -3.61 -9.39 -5.80
C LEU A 34 -2.33 -8.98 -5.07
N VAL A 35 -1.95 -7.73 -5.25
CA VAL A 35 -0.95 -7.02 -4.44
C VAL A 35 -1.67 -5.88 -3.75
N TRP A 36 -1.79 -5.95 -2.43
CA TRP A 36 -2.54 -4.99 -1.64
C TRP A 36 -1.60 -4.11 -0.83
N LEU A 37 -1.69 -2.79 -1.01
CA LEU A 37 -0.82 -1.80 -0.41
C LEU A 37 -1.56 -1.04 0.68
N GLU A 38 -1.17 -1.20 1.94
CA GLU A 38 -1.77 -0.48 3.08
C GLU A 38 -0.77 0.50 3.69
N ASN A 39 -1.24 1.71 4.05
CA ASN A 39 -0.38 2.70 4.67
C ASN A 39 -0.03 2.34 6.13
N LEU A 40 1.09 2.86 6.63
CA LEU A 40 1.38 2.84 8.05
C LEU A 40 0.44 3.79 8.79
N ASN A 41 -0.63 3.23 9.36
CA ASN A 41 -1.64 3.96 10.10
C ASN A 41 -1.32 4.03 11.60
N LEU A 42 -0.96 5.21 12.11
CA LEU A 42 -0.53 5.39 13.51
C LEU A 42 -1.63 6.03 14.37
N TRP A 43 -2.27 5.21 15.21
CA TRP A 43 -3.28 5.67 16.18
C TRP A 43 -2.75 5.63 17.61
N GLY A 44 -3.16 6.61 18.42
CA GLY A 44 -2.91 6.62 19.86
C GLY A 44 -1.44 6.50 20.25
N GLY A 45 -1.14 5.65 21.25
CA GLY A 45 0.20 5.49 21.83
C GLY A 45 1.27 5.01 20.84
N PHE A 46 0.90 4.22 19.83
CA PHE A 46 1.84 3.63 18.86
C PHE A 46 2.60 4.68 18.04
N LYS A 47 2.01 5.87 17.84
CA LYS A 47 2.66 6.97 17.12
C LYS A 47 3.99 7.35 17.79
N LYS A 48 4.02 7.45 19.12
CA LYS A 48 5.22 7.83 19.86
C LYS A 48 6.31 6.77 19.72
N ASP A 49 5.93 5.51 19.84
CA ASP A 49 6.87 4.38 19.80
C ASP A 49 7.49 4.22 18.41
N ILE A 50 6.68 4.34 17.34
CA ILE A 50 7.18 4.31 15.96
C ILE A 50 8.08 5.50 15.66
N LEU A 51 7.70 6.72 16.06
CA LEU A 51 8.56 7.89 15.87
C LEU A 51 9.90 7.76 16.63
N ALA A 52 9.88 7.18 17.84
CA ALA A 52 11.09 6.90 18.59
C ALA A 52 11.96 5.84 17.89
N TYR A 53 11.35 4.77 17.40
CA TYR A 53 12.03 3.71 16.63
C TYR A 53 12.69 4.27 15.37
N ILE A 54 11.98 5.09 14.59
CA ILE A 54 12.53 5.74 13.40
C ILE A 54 13.68 6.67 13.77
N GLN A 55 13.54 7.46 14.84
CA GLN A 55 14.63 8.32 15.30
C GLN A 55 15.88 7.53 15.70
N GLU A 56 15.72 6.36 16.32
CA GLU A 56 16.84 5.52 16.77
C GLU A 56 17.50 4.75 15.61
N LYS A 57 16.69 4.11 14.74
CA LYS A 57 17.19 3.19 13.71
C LYS A 57 17.38 3.83 12.33
N TYR A 58 16.60 4.86 12.02
CA TYR A 58 16.56 5.52 10.71
C TYR A 58 16.52 7.06 10.88
N PRO A 59 17.54 7.66 11.52
CA PRO A 59 17.53 9.08 11.87
C PRO A 59 17.32 10.01 10.67
N ASP A 60 17.78 9.61 9.48
CA ASP A 60 17.62 10.36 8.22
C ASP A 60 16.17 10.42 7.75
N LEU A 61 15.32 9.47 8.16
CA LEU A 61 13.89 9.45 7.84
C LEU A 61 13.05 10.28 8.82
N LYS A 62 13.63 10.75 9.93
CA LYS A 62 12.91 11.57 10.93
C LYS A 62 12.17 12.78 10.32
N PRO A 63 12.74 13.55 9.37
CA PRO A 63 12.03 14.67 8.75
C PRO A 63 10.78 14.21 7.97
N LEU A 64 10.87 13.07 7.26
CA LEU A 64 9.78 12.48 6.50
C LEU A 64 8.64 12.05 7.42
N TYR A 65 8.94 11.28 8.47
CA TYR A 65 7.92 10.81 9.41
C TYR A 65 7.27 11.97 10.18
N ASN A 66 8.02 13.04 10.49
CA ASN A 66 7.43 14.25 11.05
C ASN A 66 6.53 14.99 10.06
N ALA A 67 6.84 14.98 8.75
CA ALA A 67 5.96 15.54 7.74
C ALA A 67 4.61 14.82 7.73
N ILE A 68 4.67 13.50 7.60
CA ILE A 68 3.48 12.65 7.46
C ILE A 68 2.66 12.67 8.76
N TYR A 69 3.27 12.27 9.87
CA TYR A 69 2.50 11.97 11.09
C TYR A 69 2.34 13.15 12.03
N THR A 70 3.22 14.15 11.99
CA THR A 70 3.12 15.33 12.87
C THR A 70 2.48 16.52 12.16
N ARG A 71 2.79 16.75 10.88
CA ARG A 71 2.23 17.85 10.09
C ARG A 71 1.03 17.46 9.23
N GLY A 72 0.72 16.17 9.10
CA GLY A 72 -0.40 15.67 8.29
C GLY A 72 -0.14 15.77 6.78
N ASP A 73 1.13 15.76 6.36
CA ASP A 73 1.49 15.83 4.95
C ASP A 73 1.16 14.51 4.24
N ARG A 74 0.32 14.59 3.20
CA ARG A 74 -0.09 13.45 2.37
C ARG A 74 0.71 13.34 1.08
N GLY A 75 1.67 14.23 0.83
CA GLY A 75 2.48 14.25 -0.40
C GLY A 75 3.19 12.93 -0.64
N TYR A 76 3.77 12.34 0.41
CA TYR A 76 4.46 11.05 0.30
C TYR A 76 3.54 9.90 -0.16
N PHE A 77 2.32 9.83 0.38
CA PHE A 77 1.37 8.78 -0.02
C PHE A 77 0.79 9.02 -1.41
N ARG A 78 0.60 10.28 -1.83
CA ARG A 78 0.27 10.60 -3.22
C ARG A 78 1.38 10.17 -4.19
N GLU A 79 2.64 10.41 -3.84
CA GLU A 79 3.77 9.95 -4.65
C GLU A 79 3.85 8.41 -4.71
N LEU A 80 3.52 7.70 -3.61
CA LEU A 80 3.45 6.24 -3.59
C LEU A 80 2.30 5.70 -4.47
N GLU A 81 1.12 6.30 -4.39
CA GLU A 81 -0.03 5.98 -5.25
C GLU A 81 0.33 6.16 -6.73
N GLU A 82 0.94 7.29 -7.10
CA GLU A 82 1.39 7.52 -8.48
C GLU A 82 2.44 6.49 -8.94
N ARG A 83 3.33 6.05 -8.04
CA ARG A 83 4.28 4.97 -8.33
C ARG A 83 3.57 3.64 -8.56
N ALA A 84 2.61 3.29 -7.71
CA ALA A 84 1.82 2.08 -7.84
C ALA A 84 0.98 2.07 -9.13
N GLU A 85 0.36 3.20 -9.48
CA GLU A 85 -0.34 3.37 -10.77
C GLU A 85 0.61 3.19 -11.97
N ARG A 86 1.81 3.78 -11.92
CA ARG A 86 2.81 3.62 -12.99
C ARG A 86 3.24 2.16 -13.14
N LEU A 87 3.52 1.49 -12.02
CA LEU A 87 3.86 0.08 -12.00
C LEU A 87 2.73 -0.78 -12.58
N ALA A 88 1.48 -0.47 -12.22
CA ALA A 88 0.32 -1.16 -12.78
C ALA A 88 0.26 -1.02 -14.29
N ARG A 89 0.46 0.19 -14.83
CA ARG A 89 0.49 0.44 -16.28
C ARG A 89 1.65 -0.25 -16.99
N GLU A 90 2.84 -0.27 -16.38
CA GLU A 90 4.02 -0.90 -16.97
C GLU A 90 3.85 -2.43 -17.14
N TYR A 91 3.19 -3.07 -16.17
CA TYR A 91 2.99 -4.52 -16.14
C TYR A 91 1.57 -4.95 -16.57
N ASP A 92 0.81 -4.05 -17.18
CA ASP A 92 -0.58 -4.31 -17.62
C ASP A 92 -1.46 -4.93 -16.53
N CYS A 93 -1.32 -4.43 -15.31
CA CYS A 93 -2.05 -4.87 -14.13
C CYS A 93 -3.25 -3.96 -13.88
N PRO A 94 -4.42 -4.50 -13.48
CA PRO A 94 -5.52 -3.68 -13.00
C PRO A 94 -5.11 -2.92 -11.72
N PHE A 95 -5.52 -1.66 -11.60
CA PHE A 95 -5.31 -0.82 -10.43
C PHE A 95 -6.66 -0.37 -9.87
N VAL A 96 -6.93 -0.66 -8.61
CA VAL A 96 -8.22 -0.37 -7.97
C VAL A 96 -8.03 0.24 -6.58
N ASP A 97 -8.94 1.15 -6.21
CA ASP A 97 -9.03 1.70 -4.86
C ASP A 97 -9.85 0.74 -3.98
N ASN A 98 -9.27 0.21 -2.90
CA ASN A 98 -9.95 -0.58 -1.87
C ASN A 98 -11.04 -1.57 -2.38
N GLU A 99 -10.74 -2.31 -3.45
CA GLU A 99 -11.65 -3.30 -4.02
C GLU A 99 -10.98 -4.68 -4.07
N LEU A 100 -11.74 -5.71 -3.66
CA LEU A 100 -11.36 -7.10 -3.83
C LEU A 100 -12.11 -7.70 -5.03
N PRO A 101 -11.58 -7.59 -6.27
CA PRO A 101 -12.25 -8.17 -7.43
C PRO A 101 -12.46 -9.67 -7.25
N TYR A 102 -13.55 -10.23 -7.76
CA TYR A 102 -13.80 -11.68 -7.66
C TYR A 102 -12.99 -12.45 -8.71
N GLY A 103 -12.61 -13.68 -8.37
CA GLY A 103 -11.89 -14.58 -9.29
C GLY A 103 -10.37 -14.52 -9.16
N ARG A 104 -9.71 -15.14 -10.14
CA ARG A 104 -8.24 -15.18 -10.26
C ARG A 104 -7.80 -14.15 -11.28
N ALA A 105 -6.67 -13.51 -11.01
CA ALA A 105 -6.04 -12.62 -11.97
C ALA A 105 -5.27 -13.43 -13.01
N GLU A 106 -4.98 -12.80 -14.14
CA GLU A 106 -4.08 -13.40 -15.12
C GLU A 106 -2.68 -13.59 -14.50
N PRO A 107 -2.04 -14.76 -14.67
CA PRO A 107 -0.71 -15.00 -14.12
C PRO A 107 0.29 -13.95 -14.56
N GLY A 108 0.98 -13.33 -13.59
CA GLY A 108 1.94 -12.25 -13.84
C GLY A 108 1.34 -10.84 -13.88
N HIS A 109 0.00 -10.74 -13.86
CA HIS A 109 -0.76 -9.49 -13.91
C HIS A 109 -1.70 -9.36 -12.69
N PRO A 110 -1.16 -9.36 -11.45
CA PRO A 110 -2.00 -9.26 -10.26
C PRO A 110 -2.72 -7.92 -10.22
N VAL A 111 -3.90 -7.89 -9.59
CA VAL A 111 -4.58 -6.63 -9.31
C VAL A 111 -3.81 -5.89 -8.21
N ILE A 112 -3.40 -4.65 -8.49
CA ILE A 112 -2.80 -3.78 -7.48
C ILE A 112 -3.93 -3.01 -6.79
N VAL A 113 -4.07 -3.22 -5.48
CA VAL A 113 -5.09 -2.56 -4.65
C VAL A 113 -4.44 -1.47 -3.82
N ASP A 114 -4.86 -0.23 -4.06
CA ASP A 114 -4.50 0.92 -3.24
C ASP A 114 -5.41 1.00 -2.01
N TYR A 115 -4.80 0.90 -0.83
CA TYR A 115 -5.43 1.07 0.47
C TYR A 115 -4.68 2.09 1.33
N PHE A 116 -4.01 3.07 0.70
CA PHE A 116 -3.34 4.16 1.41
C PHE A 116 -4.29 5.19 2.02
N TYR A 117 -5.57 5.16 1.66
CA TYR A 117 -6.57 6.16 2.00
C TYR A 117 -7.85 5.52 2.52
N HIS A 118 -7.73 4.45 3.31
CA HIS A 118 -8.87 3.75 3.89
C HIS A 118 -9.79 4.66 4.71
N GLU A 119 -9.26 5.75 5.28
CA GLU A 119 -10.04 6.79 5.95
C GLU A 119 -10.97 7.59 5.03
N GLU A 120 -10.73 7.58 3.71
CA GLU A 120 -11.54 8.29 2.71
C GLU A 120 -12.66 7.42 2.14
N VAL A 121 -12.63 6.10 2.40
CA VAL A 121 -13.66 5.17 1.97
C VAL A 121 -14.83 5.24 2.95
N ARG A 122 -16.03 5.57 2.46
CA ARG A 122 -17.26 5.65 3.28
C ARG A 122 -18.16 4.42 3.10
N GLY A 123 -18.82 4.03 4.19
CA GLY A 123 -19.88 3.02 4.22
C GLY A 123 -19.38 1.61 4.52
N SER A 124 -20.23 0.77 5.11
CA SER A 124 -19.91 -0.65 5.37
C SER A 124 -19.92 -1.52 4.12
N GLU A 125 -20.25 -0.94 2.97
CA GLU A 125 -20.34 -1.63 1.68
C GLU A 125 -18.98 -1.81 0.99
N ASN A 126 -17.90 -1.15 1.47
CA ASN A 126 -16.53 -1.26 0.93
C ASN A 126 -16.48 -1.21 -0.61
N THR A 127 -17.14 -0.22 -1.20
CA THR A 127 -17.33 -0.10 -2.65
C THR A 127 -16.09 0.40 -3.41
N GLY A 128 -14.96 0.61 -2.73
CA GLY A 128 -13.74 1.17 -3.31
C GLY A 128 -13.79 2.65 -3.68
N LEU A 129 -14.97 3.29 -3.65
CA LEU A 129 -15.13 4.68 -4.07
C LEU A 129 -14.60 5.68 -3.03
N ARG A 130 -13.62 6.49 -3.44
CA ARG A 130 -13.05 7.59 -2.64
C ARG A 130 -13.71 8.93 -2.98
N ASN A 131 -13.83 9.82 -1.99
CA ASN A 131 -14.21 11.22 -2.22
C ASN A 131 -12.97 11.99 -2.71
N ARG A 132 -12.82 12.16 -4.02
CA ARG A 132 -11.78 13.03 -4.61
C ARG A 132 -12.12 14.51 -4.50
#